data_AF-A0A6P1W0R1-F1
#
_entry.id   AF-A0A6P1W0R1-F1
#
_cell.length_a   1.000
_cell.length_b   1.000
_cell.length_c   1.000
_cell.angle_alpha   90.00
_cell.angle_beta   90.00
_cell.angle_gamma   90.00
#
_symmetry.space_group_name_H-M   'P 1'
#
loop_
_entity.id
_entity.type
_entity.pdbx_description
1 polymer ?
#
loop_
_entity_poly.entity_id
_entity_poly.type
_entity_poly.pdbx_seq_one_letter_code
_entity_poly.pdbx_strand_id
1 'polypeptide(L)'
;MEEAIFIFQTPNRMASTCLIRIDRELQIVIATETQQRISITTTSELMATELVKQYQLIPQRLLLIEHYPESTRPQLYGESYYLVTFTWVGQQASKAIRQPLPLSEFKEVLQAIVS
;
A
#
# COMPACT_ATOMS: atom_id res chain seq x y z
N MET A 1 6.19 12.05 -7.28
CA MET A 1 5.85 11.15 -6.17
C MET A 1 6.36 11.72 -4.84
N GLU A 2 5.46 11.85 -3.87
CA GLU A 2 5.76 12.25 -2.48
C GLU A 2 6.13 11.01 -1.66
N GLU A 3 7.03 11.15 -0.69
CA GLU A 3 7.38 10.07 0.26
C GLU A 3 7.10 10.53 1.69
N ALA A 4 6.49 9.66 2.50
CA ALA A 4 6.12 9.97 3.87
C ALA A 4 6.08 8.71 4.74
N ILE A 5 6.26 8.89 6.06
CA ILE A 5 5.87 7.87 7.03
C ILE A 5 4.37 7.95 7.24
N PHE A 6 3.67 6.90 6.87
CA PHE A 6 2.24 6.77 7.11
C PHE A 6 1.99 6.21 8.50
N ILE A 7 1.05 6.83 9.22
CA ILE A 7 0.63 6.38 10.55
C ILE A 7 -0.88 6.14 10.50
N PHE A 8 -1.29 4.94 10.92
CA PHE A 8 -2.69 4.57 11.01
C PHE A 8 -2.96 3.75 12.28
N GLN A 9 -4.19 3.82 12.79
CA GLN A 9 -4.59 3.08 13.97
C GLN A 9 -5.21 1.74 13.58
N THR A 10 -4.74 0.64 14.16
CA THR A 10 -5.35 -0.68 14.00
C THR A 10 -6.56 -0.87 14.89
N PRO A 11 -7.40 -1.90 14.68
CA PRO A 11 -8.65 -2.06 15.44
C PRO A 11 -8.47 -2.15 16.97
N ASN A 12 -7.30 -2.61 17.43
CA ASN A 12 -6.90 -2.64 18.84
C ASN A 12 -6.34 -1.30 19.36
N ARG A 13 -6.49 -0.20 18.60
CA ARG A 13 -6.00 1.16 18.89
C ARG A 13 -4.48 1.30 18.97
N MET A 14 -3.73 0.34 18.44
CA MET A 14 -2.28 0.49 18.30
C MET A 14 -1.97 1.31 17.05
N ALA A 15 -1.01 2.23 17.15
CA ALA A 15 -0.47 2.90 15.98
C ALA A 15 0.43 1.92 15.22
N SER A 16 0.19 1.80 13.92
CA SER A 16 1.07 1.12 12.97
C SER A 16 1.68 2.13 12.02
N THR A 17 2.89 1.85 11.55
CA THR A 17 3.55 2.72 10.58
C THR A 17 4.11 1.94 9.39
N CYS A 18 4.07 2.56 8.23
CA CYS A 18 4.76 2.08 7.04
C CYS A 18 5.34 3.27 6.26
N LEU A 19 6.35 3.00 5.44
CA LEU A 19 6.83 3.99 4.48
C LEU A 19 5.88 3.97 3.29
N ILE A 20 5.38 5.13 2.87
CA ILE A 20 4.57 5.24 1.66
C ILE A 20 5.22 6.17 0.66
N ARG A 21 5.05 5.83 -0.61
CA ARG A 21 5.29 6.75 -1.73
C ARG A 21 3.97 6.95 -2.48
N ILE A 22 3.55 8.19 -2.67
CA ILE A 22 2.24 8.52 -3.22
C ILE A 22 2.38 9.35 -4.49
N ASP A 23 1.62 8.97 -5.51
CA ASP A 23 1.26 9.83 -6.62
C ASP A 23 -0.24 10.16 -6.56
N ARG A 24 -0.57 11.41 -6.22
CA ARG A 24 -1.96 11.83 -6.02
C ARG A 24 -2.71 12.05 -7.33
N GLU A 25 -2.01 12.33 -8.42
CA GLU A 25 -2.64 12.54 -9.73
C GLU A 25 -3.08 11.20 -10.33
N LEU A 26 -2.16 10.23 -10.30
CA LEU A 26 -2.40 8.88 -10.77
C LEU A 26 -3.14 8.00 -9.76
N GLN A 27 -3.31 8.47 -8.51
CA GLN A 27 -3.98 7.76 -7.43
C GLN A 27 -3.26 6.44 -7.05
N ILE A 28 -1.93 6.45 -7.14
CA ILE A 28 -1.07 5.28 -6.85
C ILE A 28 -0.41 5.49 -5.49
N VAL A 29 -0.46 4.45 -4.65
CA VAL A 29 0.28 4.42 -3.38
C VAL A 29 1.12 3.16 -3.33
N ILE A 30 2.42 3.30 -3.08
CA ILE A 30 3.32 2.20 -2.78
C ILE A 30 3.55 2.18 -1.27
N ALA A 31 3.01 1.18 -0.58
CA ALA A 31 3.19 0.97 0.85
C ALA A 31 4.27 -0.08 1.10
N THR A 32 5.40 0.34 1.67
CA THR A 32 6.55 -0.52 1.97
C THR A 32 6.51 -0.99 3.42
N GLU A 33 6.55 -2.30 3.62
CA GLU A 33 6.56 -2.90 4.95
C GLU A 33 7.84 -2.49 5.70
N THR A 34 7.66 -2.12 6.97
CA THR A 34 8.76 -1.82 7.89
C THR A 34 8.82 -2.92 8.95
N GLN A 35 9.91 -3.01 9.72
CA GLN A 35 10.13 -4.06 10.73
C GLN A 35 9.12 -4.06 11.91
N GLN A 36 8.03 -3.29 11.84
CA GLN A 36 7.03 -3.18 12.90
C GLN A 36 6.03 -4.33 12.88
N ARG A 37 5.42 -4.58 14.05
CA ARG A 37 4.69 -5.81 14.43
C ARG A 37 3.46 -6.17 13.60
N ILE A 38 3.00 -5.32 12.69
CA ILE A 38 1.72 -5.49 12.01
C ILE A 38 1.96 -5.53 10.51
N SER A 39 1.64 -6.68 9.91
CA SER A 39 1.85 -6.88 8.48
C SER A 39 0.88 -6.03 7.68
N ILE A 40 1.39 -5.42 6.61
CA ILE A 40 0.59 -4.66 5.64
C ILE A 40 -0.58 -5.53 5.13
N THR A 41 -0.33 -6.82 4.90
CA THR A 41 -1.35 -7.82 4.51
C THR A 41 -2.55 -7.85 5.47
N THR A 42 -2.33 -7.78 6.77
CA THR A 42 -3.45 -7.90 7.72
C THR A 42 -4.26 -6.60 7.87
N THR A 43 -3.74 -5.50 7.31
CA THR A 43 -4.28 -4.16 7.53
C THR A 43 -4.60 -3.39 6.25
N SER A 44 -4.50 -4.01 5.07
CA SER A 44 -4.63 -3.34 3.78
C SER A 44 -5.93 -2.54 3.61
N GLU A 45 -7.07 -3.09 4.06
CA GLU A 45 -8.37 -2.40 3.95
C GLU A 45 -8.43 -1.14 4.84
N LEU A 46 -7.90 -1.26 6.06
CA LEU A 46 -7.82 -0.15 6.99
C LEU A 46 -6.84 0.91 6.49
N MET A 47 -5.68 0.48 6.02
CA MET A 47 -4.65 1.33 5.43
C MET A 47 -5.22 2.08 4.23
N ALA A 48 -5.91 1.41 3.29
CA ALA A 48 -6.53 2.05 2.13
C ALA A 48 -7.61 3.06 2.54
N THR A 49 -8.45 2.72 3.52
CA THR A 49 -9.46 3.64 4.07
C THR A 49 -8.81 4.89 4.65
N GLU A 50 -7.75 4.74 5.44
CA GLU A 50 -7.06 5.88 6.07
C GLU A 50 -6.24 6.69 5.05
N LEU A 51 -5.64 6.06 4.04
CA LEU A 51 -4.95 6.74 2.94
C LEU A 51 -5.91 7.65 2.16
N VAL A 52 -7.10 7.15 1.82
CA VAL A 52 -8.15 7.93 1.16
C VAL A 52 -8.52 9.15 1.98
N LYS A 53 -8.74 9.00 3.29
CA LYS A 53 -9.13 10.10 4.17
C LYS A 53 -8.01 11.14 4.35
N GLN A 54 -6.80 10.68 4.68
CA GLN A 54 -5.69 11.56 5.05
C GLN A 54 -5.11 12.29 3.84
N TYR A 55 -5.04 11.63 2.68
CA TYR A 55 -4.44 12.18 1.47
C TYR A 55 -5.47 12.63 0.42
N GLN A 56 -6.76 12.59 0.76
CA GLN A 56 -7.88 12.99 -0.12
C GLN A 56 -7.86 12.26 -1.47
N LEU A 57 -7.52 10.96 -1.45
CA LEU A 57 -7.51 10.12 -2.63
C LEU A 57 -8.96 9.75 -3.04
N ILE A 58 -9.16 9.45 -4.31
CA ILE A 58 -10.42 9.00 -4.87
C ILE A 58 -10.49 7.48 -4.68
N PRO A 59 -11.42 6.95 -3.85
CA PRO A 59 -11.44 5.54 -3.49
C PRO A 59 -11.43 4.60 -4.71
N GLN A 60 -12.31 4.86 -5.69
CA GLN A 60 -12.49 4.02 -6.88
C GLN A 60 -11.29 4.06 -7.84
N ARG A 61 -10.35 5.00 -7.64
CA ARG A 61 -9.14 5.14 -8.46
C ARG A 61 -7.88 4.71 -7.72
N LEU A 62 -7.95 4.42 -6.42
CA LEU A 62 -6.79 4.04 -5.63
C LEU A 62 -6.22 2.70 -6.14
N LEU A 63 -4.97 2.75 -6.58
CA LEU A 63 -4.13 1.58 -6.82
C LEU A 63 -3.10 1.49 -5.69
N LEU A 64 -3.28 0.52 -4.80
CA LEU A 64 -2.33 0.26 -3.73
C LEU A 64 -1.35 -0.84 -4.17
N ILE A 65 -0.06 -0.55 -4.09
CA ILE A 65 1.01 -1.54 -4.27
C ILE A 65 1.62 -1.80 -2.89
N GLU A 66 1.51 -3.03 -2.41
CA GLU A 66 2.24 -3.47 -1.23
C GLU A 66 3.64 -3.91 -1.65
N HIS A 67 4.65 -3.37 -1.00
CA HIS A 67 6.04 -3.69 -1.21
C HIS A 67 6.63 -4.32 0.05
N TYR A 68 7.21 -5.51 -0.11
CA TYR A 68 7.82 -6.27 0.95
C TYR A 68 9.32 -6.42 0.67
N PRO A 69 10.16 -5.58 1.26
CA PRO A 69 11.60 -5.61 1.02
C PRO A 69 12.20 -6.90 1.59
N GLU A 70 13.29 -7.37 1.00
CA GLU A 70 13.99 -8.57 1.48
C GLU A 70 14.39 -8.46 2.95
N SER A 71 14.75 -7.25 3.40
CA SER A 71 15.13 -6.97 4.80
C SER A 71 14.04 -7.20 5.85
N THR A 72 12.77 -7.29 5.45
CA THR A 72 11.65 -7.53 6.38
C THR A 72 11.07 -8.93 6.26
N ARG A 73 11.57 -9.76 5.32
CA ARG A 73 11.06 -11.12 5.09
C ARG A 73 12.08 -12.19 5.45
N PRO A 74 11.61 -13.43 5.76
CA PRO A 74 12.50 -14.57 5.83
C PRO A 74 13.20 -14.80 4.47
N GLN A 75 14.49 -15.16 4.49
CA GLN A 75 15.36 -15.29 3.30
C GLN A 75 14.77 -16.17 2.17
N LEU A 76 13.81 -17.05 2.47
CA LEU A 76 13.18 -17.96 1.51
C LEU A 76 12.18 -17.27 0.55
N TYR A 77 11.69 -16.07 0.87
CA TYR A 77 10.63 -15.42 0.09
C TYR A 77 11.11 -14.28 -0.81
N GLY A 78 12.31 -13.73 -0.56
CA GLY A 78 12.84 -12.58 -1.29
C GLY A 78 11.99 -11.31 -1.20
N GLU A 79 12.40 -10.28 -1.94
CA GLU A 79 11.60 -9.08 -2.16
C GLU A 79 10.37 -9.39 -3.03
N SER A 80 9.23 -8.77 -2.74
CA SER A 80 8.01 -8.99 -3.53
C SER A 80 7.07 -7.79 -3.52
N TYR A 81 6.19 -7.75 -4.53
CA TYR A 81 5.23 -6.69 -4.75
C TYR A 81 3.85 -7.29 -5.02
N TYR A 82 2.81 -6.62 -4.54
CA TYR A 82 1.42 -7.02 -4.79
C TYR A 82 0.59 -5.80 -5.15
N LEU A 83 -0.15 -5.87 -6.24
CA LEU A 83 -1.22 -4.92 -6.51
C LEU A 83 -2.45 -5.33 -5.68
N VAL A 84 -3.00 -4.37 -4.96
CA VAL A 84 -4.15 -4.58 -4.09
C VAL A 84 -5.28 -3.63 -4.48
N THR A 85 -6.42 -4.23 -4.77
CA THR A 85 -7.66 -3.52 -5.09
C THR A 85 -8.73 -3.82 -4.05
N PHE A 86 -9.75 -2.98 -3.99
CA PHE A 86 -10.76 -3.01 -2.93
C PHE A 86 -12.16 -2.82 -3.51
N THR A 87 -13.14 -3.41 -2.84
CA THR A 87 -14.53 -2.97 -2.93
C THR A 87 -14.74 -1.79 -1.99
N TRP A 88 -15.41 -0.74 -2.47
CA TRP A 88 -15.63 0.48 -1.69
C TRP A 88 -17.09 0.67 -1.30
N VAL A 89 -17.33 1.01 -0.03
CA VAL A 89 -18.61 1.52 0.47
C VAL A 89 -18.36 2.95 0.95
N GLY A 90 -18.66 3.92 0.09
CA GLY A 90 -18.22 5.31 0.30
C GLY A 90 -16.70 5.41 0.29
N GLN A 91 -16.11 5.89 1.40
CA GLN A 91 -14.66 5.98 1.59
C GLN A 91 -14.07 4.80 2.37
N GLN A 92 -14.87 3.77 2.67
CA GLN A 92 -14.41 2.60 3.42
C GLN A 92 -14.07 1.46 2.46
N ALA A 93 -12.83 1.00 2.53
CA ALA A 93 -12.36 -0.16 1.77
C ALA A 93 -12.84 -1.45 2.42
N SER A 94 -13.07 -2.46 1.60
CA SER A 94 -13.44 -3.81 2.01
C SER A 94 -13.06 -4.81 0.93
N LYS A 95 -13.01 -6.10 1.27
CA LYS A 95 -12.75 -7.20 0.33
C LYS A 95 -11.47 -6.96 -0.48
N ALA A 96 -10.34 -6.79 0.21
CA ALA A 96 -9.04 -6.65 -0.44
C ALA A 96 -8.75 -7.85 -1.36
N ILE A 97 -8.45 -7.58 -2.62
CA ILE A 97 -7.98 -8.59 -3.58
C ILE A 97 -6.52 -8.30 -3.88
N ARG A 98 -5.65 -9.27 -3.58
CA ARG A 98 -4.21 -9.17 -3.87
C ARG A 98 -3.86 -9.97 -5.10
N GLN A 99 -3.06 -9.36 -5.96
CA GLN A 99 -2.49 -10.00 -7.14
C GLN A 99 -0.97 -9.81 -7.08
N PRO A 100 -0.17 -10.87 -7.28
CA PRO A 100 1.27 -10.72 -7.42
C PRO A 100 1.59 -9.72 -8.53
N LEU A 101 2.50 -8.79 -8.25
CA LEU A 101 3.01 -7.85 -9.24
C LEU A 101 4.48 -8.19 -9.51
N PRO A 102 4.81 -8.81 -10.67
CA PRO A 102 6.19 -9.10 -11.03
C PRO A 102 7.07 -7.84 -11.03
N LEU A 103 8.35 -8.00 -10.70
CA LEU A 103 9.30 -6.88 -10.65
C LEU A 103 9.39 -6.10 -11.97
N SER A 104 9.24 -6.78 -13.12
CA SER A 104 9.21 -6.13 -14.43
C SER A 104 8.03 -5.17 -14.56
N GLU A 105 6.82 -5.62 -14.22
CA GLU A 105 5.60 -4.81 -14.27
C GLU A 105 5.67 -3.66 -13.26
N PHE A 106 6.20 -3.90 -12.06
CA PHE A 106 6.42 -2.83 -11.09
C PHE A 106 7.37 -1.75 -11.61
N LYS A 107 8.45 -2.13 -12.31
CA LYS A 107 9.36 -1.16 -12.94
C LYS A 107 8.69 -0.35 -14.03
N GLU A 108 7.83 -0.96 -14.83
CA GLU A 108 7.02 -0.26 -15.84
C GLU A 108 6.07 0.76 -15.19
N VAL A 109 5.40 0.39 -14.09
CA VAL A 109 4.58 1.33 -13.30
C VAL A 109 5.42 2.52 -12.82
N LEU A 110 6.62 2.26 -12.27
CA LEU A 110 7.51 3.34 -11.82
C LEU A 110 7.93 4.26 -12.98
N GLN A 111 8.23 3.71 -14.15
CA GLN A 111 8.60 4.50 -15.33
C GLN A 111 7.44 5.39 -15.79
N ALA A 112 6.22 4.87 -15.80
CA ALA A 112 5.02 5.62 -16.18
C ALA A 112 4.67 6.77 -15.21
N ILE A 113 5.13 6.72 -13.96
CA ILE A 113 4.91 7.79 -12.98
C ILE A 113 5.97 8.91 -13.10
N VAL A 114 7.14 8.60 -13.67
CA VAL A 114 8.27 9.54 -13.79
C VAL A 114 8.33 10.24 -15.16
N SER A 115 7.64 9.68 -16.16
CA SER A 115 7.50 10.24 -17.52
C SER A 115 6.53 11.41 -17.59
#